data_AF-A0A2N0NG72-F1
#
_entry.id   AF-A0A2N0NG72-F1
#
_cell.length_a   1.000
_cell.length_b   1.000
_cell.length_c   1.000
_cell.angle_alpha   90.00
_cell.angle_beta   90.00
_cell.angle_gamma   90.00
#
_symmetry.space_group_name_H-M   'P 1'
#
loop_
_entity.id
_entity.type
_entity.pdbx_description
1 polymer ?
#
loop_
_entity_poly.entity_id
_entity_poly.type
_entity_poly.pdbx_seq_one_letter_code
_entity_poly.pdbx_strand_id
1 'polypeptide(L)' 'MIKIDKVQFVACFFKEPYELALVRWFDIITEESELCGCPQLYYTKEYNTIPISSINQEVHIVPRFGKVNHYLLNKYMF' A
#
# COMPACT_ATOMS: atom_id res chain seq x y z
N MET A 1 -7.17 -16.60 4.19
CA MET A 1 -5.77 -16.32 3.83
C MET A 1 -5.75 -15.11 2.92
N ILE A 2 -5.42 -13.95 3.45
CA ILE A 2 -5.28 -12.72 2.64
C ILE A 2 -3.90 -12.79 2.00
N LYS A 3 -3.88 -12.82 0.67
CA LYS A 3 -2.66 -12.90 -0.14
C LYS A 3 -1.87 -11.61 0.06
N ILE A 4 -0.59 -11.74 0.43
CA ILE A 4 0.36 -10.67 0.75
C ILE A 4 0.83 -9.98 -0.55
N ASP A 5 -0.11 -9.62 -1.43
CA ASP A 5 0.23 -9.04 -2.73
C ASP A 5 -0.29 -7.59 -2.85
N LYS A 6 -0.90 -7.04 -1.80
CA LYS A 6 -1.52 -5.72 -1.83
C LYS A 6 -1.18 -4.86 -0.62
N VAL A 7 -0.46 -3.76 -0.87
CA VAL A 7 -0.18 -2.75 0.15
C VAL A 7 -1.24 -1.66 0.08
N GLN A 8 -1.61 -1.09 1.23
CA GLN A 8 -2.77 -0.22 1.37
C GLN A 8 -2.37 1.16 1.88
N PHE A 9 -2.84 2.22 1.20
CA PHE A 9 -2.70 3.59 1.67
C PHE A 9 -4.05 4.14 2.10
N VAL A 10 -4.15 4.65 3.32
CA VAL A 10 -5.39 5.23 3.86
C VAL A 10 -5.42 6.72 3.56
N ALA A 11 -6.44 7.17 2.82
CA ALA A 11 -6.56 8.57 2.41
C ALA A 11 -7.57 9.37 3.25
N CYS A 12 -8.59 8.72 3.84
CA CYS A 12 -9.66 9.41 4.56
C CYS A 12 -10.36 8.46 5.55
N PHE A 13 -10.78 9.00 6.70
CA PHE A 13 -11.53 8.30 7.74
C PHE A 13 -12.98 8.80 7.79
N PHE A 14 -13.94 7.88 7.73
CA PHE A 14 -15.35 8.18 7.97
C PHE A 14 -15.76 7.66 9.34
N LYS A 15 -16.34 8.54 10.18
CA LYS A 15 -16.99 8.15 11.44
C LYS A 15 -18.50 8.12 11.20
N GLU A 16 -19.10 6.95 11.44
CA GLU A 16 -20.52 6.59 11.56
C GLU A 16 -21.17 5.82 10.38
N PRO A 17 -21.93 4.72 10.65
CA PRO A 17 -21.93 3.86 11.85
C PRO A 17 -20.79 2.83 11.86
N TYR A 18 -19.99 2.76 10.80
CA TYR A 18 -18.83 1.89 10.66
C TYR A 18 -17.59 2.75 10.44
N GLU A 19 -16.54 2.51 11.24
CA GLU A 19 -15.25 3.16 11.05
C GLU A 19 -14.58 2.57 9.79
N LEU A 20 -14.67 3.32 8.69
CA LEU A 20 -14.21 2.90 7.38
C LEU A 20 -13.04 3.77 6.91
N ALA A 21 -12.11 3.13 6.20
CA ALA A 21 -11.00 3.76 5.51
C ALA A 21 -11.20 3.65 4.00
N LEU A 22 -11.11 4.78 3.29
CA LEU A 22 -10.95 4.77 1.84
C LEU A 22 -9.49 4.49 1.51
N VAL A 23 -9.27 3.49 0.68
CA VAL A 23 -7.94 2.99 0.39
C VAL A 23 -7.67 2.84 -1.08
N ARG A 24 -6.39 2.89 -1.43
CA ARG A 24 -5.88 2.50 -2.74
C ARG A 24 -4.92 1.33 -2.57
N TRP A 25 -4.95 0.41 -3.53
CA TRP A 25 -4.08 -0.78 -3.54
C TRP A 25 -2.81 -0.54 -4.34
N PHE A 26 -1.74 -1.20 -3.92
CA PHE A 26 -0.48 -1.31 -4.64
C PHE A 26 -0.19 -2.77 -4.91
N ASP A 27 0.15 -3.09 -6.16
CA ASP A 27 0.61 -4.41 -6.54
C ASP A 27 2.14 -4.47 -6.45
N ILE A 28 2.66 -5.63 -6.02
CA ILE A 28 4.11 -5.89 -5.94
C ILE A 28 4.61 -6.36 -7.30
N ILE A 29 5.69 -5.74 -7.78
CA ILE A 29 6.37 -6.17 -9.00
C ILE A 29 7.31 -7.32 -8.63
N THR A 30 6.90 -8.55 -8.92
CA THR A 30 7.69 -9.75 -8.61
C THR A 30 8.76 -10.06 -9.66
N GLU A 31 8.63 -9.53 -10.87
CA GLU A 31 9.56 -9.74 -11.98
C GLU A 31 10.78 -8.82 -11.92
N GLU A 32 10.69 -7.70 -11.20
CA GLU A 32 11.80 -6.79 -11.02
C GLU A 32 12.58 -7.12 -9.75
N SER A 33 13.92 -7.01 -9.82
CA SER A 33 14.78 -7.16 -8.66
C SER A 33 14.41 -6.11 -7.59
N GLU A 34 14.50 -6.50 -6.32
CA GLU A 34 14.37 -5.55 -5.22
C GLU A 34 15.41 -4.43 -5.36
N LEU A 35 14.95 -3.18 -5.26
CA LEU A 35 15.83 -2.02 -5.32
C LEU A 35 16.23 -1.66 -3.89
N CYS A 36 17.53 -1.69 -3.59
CA CYS A 36 18.04 -1.48 -2.23
C CYS A 36 17.38 -2.44 -1.20
N GLY A 37 17.11 -3.69 -1.59
CA GLY A 37 16.43 -4.68 -0.74
C GLY A 37 14.93 -4.40 -0.50
N CYS A 38 14.37 -3.39 -1.16
CA CYS A 38 12.96 -3.01 -1.05
C CYS A 38 12.18 -3.52 -2.27
N PRO A 39 11.03 -4.20 -2.06
CA PRO A 39 10.11 -4.56 -3.13
C PRO A 39 9.59 -3.32 -3.85
N GLN A 40 9.47 -3.43 -5.17
CA GLN A 40 8.92 -2.38 -6.00
C GLN A 40 7.41 -2.53 -6.12
N LEU A 41 6.70 -1.39 -6.13
CA LEU A 41 5.24 -1.32 -6.13
C LEU A 41 4.73 -0.39 -7.24
N TYR A 42 3.54 -0.68 -7.76
CA TYR A 42 2.73 0.26 -8.55
C TYR A 42 1.33 0.36 -7.98
N TYR A 43 0.74 1.56 -7.94
CA TYR A 43 -0.65 1.68 -7.49
C TYR A 43 -1.63 1.26 -8.58
N THR A 44 -2.75 0.68 -8.16
CA THR A 44 -3.91 0.45 -9.04
C THR A 44 -4.80 1.69 -9.06
N LYS A 45 -5.55 1.90 -10.14
CA LYS A 45 -6.51 3.01 -10.22
C LYS A 45 -7.75 2.79 -9.35
N GLU A 46 -7.87 1.63 -8.74
CA GLU A 46 -9.03 1.21 -7.97
C GLU A 46 -8.96 1.70 -6.54
N TYR A 47 -10.08 2.21 -6.06
CA TYR A 47 -10.28 2.60 -4.68
C TYR A 47 -11.31 1.69 -4.05
N ASN A 48 -11.07 1.32 -2.80
CA ASN A 48 -11.98 0.48 -2.03
C ASN A 48 -12.18 1.08 -0.65
N THR A 49 -13.31 0.76 -0.04
CA THR A 49 -13.60 1.11 1.34
C THR A 49 -13.49 -0.15 2.19
N ILE A 50 -12.70 -0.10 3.27
CA ILE A 50 -12.54 -1.23 4.19
C ILE A 50 -12.82 -0.81 5.64
N PRO A 51 -13.16 -1.73 6.55
CA PRO A 51 -13.17 -1.45 7.99
C PRO A 51 -11.77 -1.12 8.50
N ILE A 52 -11.63 -0.08 9.32
CA ILE A 52 -10.35 0.26 9.97
C ILE A 52 -9.84 -0.93 10.81
N SER A 53 -10.75 -1.67 11.45
CA SER A 53 -10.44 -2.85 12.24
C SER A 53 -9.82 -4.01 11.43
N SER A 54 -9.87 -3.96 10.10
CA SER A 54 -9.21 -4.93 9.21
C SER A 54 -7.79 -4.53 8.81
N ILE A 55 -7.29 -3.38 9.27
CA ILE A 55 -5.91 -2.93 9.03
C ILE A 55 -5.00 -3.63 10.05
N ASN A 56 -4.04 -4.42 9.54
CA ASN A 56 -3.18 -5.23 10.40
C ASN A 56 -1.89 -4.51 10.81
N GLN A 57 -1.31 -3.73 9.91
CA GLN A 57 0.04 -3.19 10.09
C GLN A 57 0.21 -1.90 9.28
N GLU A 58 0.92 -0.94 9.86
CA GLU A 58 1.39 0.25 9.16
C GLU A 58 2.70 -0.03 8.42
N VAL A 59 2.82 0.54 7.23
CA VAL A 59 3.95 0.34 6.33
C VAL A 59 4.30 1.66 5.68
N HIS A 60 5.58 1.82 5.32
CA HIS A 60 6.06 3.04 4.69
C HIS A 60 6.33 2.81 3.20
N ILE A 61 5.62 3.55 2.35
CA ILE A 61 5.77 3.52 0.90
C ILE A 61 6.51 4.79 0.46
N VAL A 62 7.61 4.62 -0.27
CA VAL A 62 8.43 5.75 -0.76
C VAL A 62 8.27 5.88 -2.28
N PRO A 63 7.93 7.07 -2.83
CA PRO A 63 7.90 7.26 -4.27
C PRO A 63 9.31 7.17 -4.86
N ARG A 64 9.44 6.50 -6.01
CA ARG A 64 10.70 6.39 -6.72
C ARG A 64 10.98 7.67 -7.51
N PHE A 65 12.14 8.27 -7.27
CA PHE A 65 12.55 9.46 -8.00
C PHE A 65 12.70 9.17 -9.50
N GLY A 66 12.17 10.06 -10.35
CA GLY A 66 12.28 9.96 -11.81
C GLY A 66 11.43 8.86 -12.47
N LYS A 67 10.58 8.14 -11.71
CA LYS A 67 9.68 7.12 -12.26
C LYS A 67 8.25 7.39 -11.82
N VAL A 68 7.38 7.61 -12.80
CA VAL A 68 5.95 7.82 -12.55
C VAL A 68 5.32 6.51 -12.10
N ASN A 69 4.50 6.55 -11.05
CA ASN A 69 3.76 5.40 -10.49
C ASN A 69 4.61 4.23 -10.00
N HIS A 70 5.89 4.46 -9.71
CA HIS A 70 6.76 3.45 -9.09
C HIS A 70 7.06 3.85 -7.65
N TYR A 71 6.97 2.89 -6.75
CA TYR A 71 7.19 3.09 -5.33
C TYR A 71 8.01 1.93 -4.75
N LEU A 72 8.52 2.14 -3.54
CA LEU A 72 9.29 1.15 -2.79
C LEU A 72 8.58 0.89 -1.46
N LEU A 73 8.41 -0.39 -1.11
CA LEU A 73 8.01 -0.78 0.23
C LEU A 73 9.24 -0.74 1.14
N ASN A 74 9.32 0.27 2.01
CA ASN A 74 10.45 0.44 2.90
C ASN A 74 10.42 -0.60 4.02
N LYS A 75 11.44 -1.45 4.08
CA LYS A 75 11.61 -2.48 5.12
C LYS A 75 12.38 -1.99 6.36
N TYR A 76 12.91 -0.77 6.35
CA TYR A 76 13.96 -0.32 7.28
C TYR A 76 13.56 0.82 8.22
N MET A 77 12.35 1.38 8.10
CA MET A 77 11.83 2.34 9.08
C MET A 77 10.88 1.62 10.03
N PHE A 78 11.28 1.58 11.30
CA PHE A 78 10.53 1.05 12.44
C PHE A 78 9.99 2.22 13.27
#